data_AF-A0A1A7XMW0-F1
#
_entry.id   AF-A0A1A7XMW0-F1
#
_cell.length_a   1.000
_cell.length_b   1.000
_cell.length_c   1.000
_cell.angle_alpha   90.00
_cell.angle_beta   90.00
_cell.angle_gamma   90.00
#
_symmetry.space_group_name_H-M   'P 1'
#
loop_
_entity.id
_entity.type
_entity.pdbx_description
1 polymer ?
#
loop_
_entity_poly.entity_id
_entity_poly.type
_entity_poly.pdbx_seq_one_letter_code
_entity_poly.pdbx_strand_id
1 'polypeptide(L)'
;MSAAALSVVVLVVFLLALYLLQRYGDLRKQQRMVLLGTLLSWYLCFLIVFVLPLDVSTTIYNQCIHDSSNHTPSVSQGGRFNQHTNSTFLNNISVPKVCDEPWSYIADGVLPVFWRVVYWTSQFLTWLLLPFMQSYSQSGAFSRVGKIKTALIENAIYYGTYLLIFIFLLIYVAAHLKWKVSWTEIQTIGITAANTWGLFLLVLLLGYGLVEIPRSYWLSSSHDFLLAKTYFKVAKLATEKAAAEENLADVMGEVADINESIRFNHILRKCVDTILTKCPVKYQEEMGSNVESSQNQNGVLPTNKGLVNLHKKVISAVQRESRTQVQWTILLDQVFHLEDVAKSQSSRQRIFTHSFPSAHHSWIQRFIYTPTVEWYWECVCRRVFYRLLAVILALLSAAVVWSECTFFSTRPVLSLFAVFVHKAEQQHNYIIISDGFYIYYPMLVLLLCIATFYNLGSRCLNLLGFHQYITDDDMTSDLVDEGKELIRRERRKRQKAEDGENQRWAWRERYRVQAALGRARACYTELDDDQNSFVTDNEKNAFTVDRRDGNTEEQLTRLLQDNSSDDGLPNRRSIGGRYLTLSPPVAGFFDDV
;
A
#
# COMPACT_ATOMS: atom_id res chain seq x y z
N MET A 1 -16.86 -12.02 35.93
CA MET A 1 -17.47 -11.38 34.74
C MET A 1 -16.46 -11.09 33.62
N SER A 2 -15.16 -11.17 33.87
CA SER A 2 -14.10 -10.88 32.89
C SER A 2 -13.88 -11.94 31.80
N ALA A 3 -14.14 -13.23 32.07
CA ALA A 3 -14.10 -14.25 31.02
C ALA A 3 -15.09 -13.98 29.88
N ALA A 4 -16.26 -13.41 30.22
CA ALA A 4 -17.24 -12.96 29.24
C ALA A 4 -16.72 -11.75 28.44
N ALA A 5 -16.09 -10.78 29.11
CA ALA A 5 -15.49 -9.61 28.44
C ALA A 5 -14.37 -10.01 27.46
N LEU A 6 -13.45 -10.90 27.88
CA LEU A 6 -12.41 -11.44 27.01
C LEU A 6 -13.01 -12.23 25.83
N SER A 7 -14.05 -13.03 26.08
CA SER A 7 -14.74 -13.79 25.02
C SER A 7 -15.43 -12.87 24.01
N VAL A 8 -16.04 -11.77 24.46
CA VAL A 8 -16.64 -10.76 23.59
C VAL A 8 -15.56 -10.09 22.74
N VAL A 9 -14.43 -9.69 23.33
CA VAL A 9 -13.31 -9.09 22.59
C VAL A 9 -12.79 -10.06 21.52
N VAL A 10 -12.52 -11.30 21.89
CA VAL A 10 -12.09 -12.38 20.98
C VAL A 10 -13.06 -12.53 19.81
N LEU A 11 -14.37 -12.58 20.09
CA LEU A 11 -15.41 -12.78 19.07
C LEU A 11 -15.54 -11.56 18.15
N VAL A 12 -15.57 -10.35 18.71
CA VAL A 12 -15.68 -9.11 17.94
C VAL A 12 -14.47 -8.92 17.03
N VAL A 13 -13.26 -9.17 17.54
CA VAL A 13 -12.02 -9.07 16.76
C VAL A 13 -11.99 -10.12 15.65
N PHE A 14 -12.48 -11.34 15.90
CA PHE A 14 -12.61 -12.37 14.87
C PHE A 14 -13.57 -11.94 13.75
N LEU A 15 -14.77 -11.44 14.11
CA LEU A 15 -15.74 -10.93 13.13
C LEU A 15 -15.19 -9.74 12.34
N LEU A 16 -14.45 -8.84 12.99
CA LEU A 16 -13.78 -7.73 12.33
C LEU A 16 -12.73 -8.21 11.32
N ALA A 17 -11.86 -9.16 11.71
CA ALA A 17 -10.86 -9.72 10.82
C ALA A 17 -11.50 -10.43 9.61
N LEU A 18 -12.59 -11.17 9.84
CA LEU A 18 -13.37 -11.83 8.78
C LEU A 18 -14.01 -10.82 7.82
N TYR A 19 -14.63 -9.76 8.35
CA TYR A 19 -15.23 -8.69 7.55
C TYR A 19 -14.18 -7.98 6.68
N LEU A 20 -13.02 -7.65 7.25
CA LEU A 20 -11.93 -7.01 6.51
C LEU A 20 -11.39 -7.92 5.41
N LEU A 21 -11.24 -9.22 5.70
CA LEU A 21 -10.78 -10.19 4.72
C LEU A 21 -11.78 -10.35 3.57
N GLN A 22 -13.08 -10.34 3.85
CA GLN A 22 -14.12 -10.35 2.82
C GLN A 22 -14.13 -9.06 1.97
N ARG A 23 -13.77 -7.93 2.58
CA ARG A 23 -13.74 -6.62 1.90
C ARG A 23 -12.54 -6.48 0.96
N TYR A 24 -11.37 -6.99 1.37
CA TYR A 24 -10.11 -6.83 0.61
C TYR A 24 -9.72 -8.07 -0.21
N GLY A 25 -10.28 -9.23 0.09
CA GLY A 25 -10.01 -10.48 -0.62
C GLY A 25 -11.29 -11.11 -1.19
N ASP A 26 -11.17 -11.76 -2.34
CA ASP A 26 -12.24 -12.59 -2.88
C ASP A 26 -12.19 -13.99 -2.25
N LEU A 27 -13.07 -14.21 -1.26
CA LEU A 27 -13.16 -15.47 -0.50
C LEU A 27 -13.41 -16.70 -1.38
N ARG A 28 -13.96 -16.51 -2.59
CA ARG A 28 -14.33 -17.62 -3.49
C ARG A 28 -13.22 -17.98 -4.47
N LYS A 29 -12.42 -16.99 -4.88
CA LYS A 29 -11.34 -17.20 -5.85
C LYS A 29 -10.03 -17.59 -5.20
N GLN A 30 -9.74 -17.09 -4.00
CA GLN A 30 -8.44 -17.31 -3.37
C GLN A 30 -8.26 -18.73 -2.82
N GLN A 31 -7.00 -19.17 -2.78
CA GLN A 31 -6.63 -20.44 -2.17
C GLN A 31 -6.91 -20.43 -0.66
N ARG A 32 -7.53 -21.51 -0.15
CA ARG A 32 -7.94 -21.62 1.26
C ARG A 32 -6.79 -21.43 2.25
N MET A 33 -5.58 -21.88 1.92
CA MET A 33 -4.40 -21.70 2.79
C MET A 33 -4.02 -20.22 2.92
N VAL A 34 -4.07 -19.47 1.82
CA VAL A 34 -3.79 -18.02 1.82
C VAL A 34 -4.83 -17.30 2.66
N LEU A 35 -6.09 -17.67 2.49
CA LEU A 35 -7.21 -17.11 3.23
C LEU A 35 -7.07 -17.36 4.74
N LEU A 36 -6.83 -18.61 5.14
CA LEU A 36 -6.68 -18.99 6.55
C LEU A 36 -5.43 -18.35 7.18
N GLY A 37 -4.30 -18.34 6.47
CA GLY A 37 -3.07 -17.71 6.93
C GLY A 37 -3.25 -16.21 7.16
N THR A 38 -3.88 -15.52 6.20
CA THR A 38 -4.15 -14.08 6.30
C THR A 38 -5.14 -13.77 7.43
N LEU A 39 -6.24 -14.54 7.53
CA LEU A 39 -7.22 -14.39 8.61
C LEU A 39 -6.56 -14.55 9.97
N LEU A 40 -5.76 -15.60 10.15
CA LEU A 40 -5.10 -15.91 11.40
C LEU A 40 -4.05 -14.85 11.77
N SER A 41 -3.23 -14.40 10.80
CA SER A 41 -2.28 -13.30 10.99
C SER A 41 -2.98 -12.02 11.45
N TRP A 42 -4.03 -11.59 10.74
CA TRP A 42 -4.73 -10.34 11.06
C TRP A 42 -5.45 -10.45 12.39
N TYR A 43 -6.11 -11.58 12.65
CA TYR A 43 -6.80 -11.85 13.89
C TYR A 43 -5.86 -11.72 15.09
N LEU A 44 -4.69 -12.38 15.07
CA LEU A 44 -3.72 -12.31 16.16
C LEU A 44 -3.19 -10.88 16.37
N CYS A 45 -2.90 -10.15 15.29
CA CYS A 45 -2.39 -8.78 15.38
C CYS A 45 -3.43 -7.83 16.00
N PHE A 46 -4.69 -7.91 15.57
CA PHE A 46 -5.77 -7.08 16.13
C PHE A 46 -6.08 -7.46 17.57
N LEU A 47 -5.97 -8.73 17.93
CA LEU A 47 -6.25 -9.21 19.27
C LEU A 47 -5.27 -8.66 20.31
N ILE A 48 -3.99 -8.54 19.97
CA ILE A 48 -2.95 -7.99 20.87
C ILE A 48 -3.27 -6.56 21.31
N VAL A 49 -3.87 -5.74 20.45
CA VAL A 49 -4.24 -4.34 20.76
C VAL A 49 -5.19 -4.26 21.96
N PHE A 50 -6.11 -5.21 22.08
CA PHE A 50 -7.10 -5.23 23.16
C PHE A 50 -6.64 -6.04 24.38
N VAL A 51 -5.81 -7.06 24.18
CA VAL A 51 -5.36 -7.92 25.28
C VAL A 51 -4.20 -7.32 26.06
N LEU A 52 -3.31 -6.53 25.43
CA LEU A 52 -2.19 -5.92 26.13
C LEU A 52 -2.63 -4.99 27.28
N PRO A 53 -3.64 -4.11 27.14
CA PRO A 53 -4.13 -3.33 28.26
C PRO A 53 -4.80 -4.16 29.37
N LEU A 54 -5.48 -5.26 29.00
CA LEU A 54 -6.05 -6.21 29.96
C LEU A 54 -4.94 -6.84 30.83
N ASP A 55 -3.83 -7.23 30.20
CA ASP A 55 -2.67 -7.82 30.88
C ASP A 55 -1.99 -6.83 31.82
N VAL A 56 -1.76 -5.59 31.36
CA VAL A 56 -1.16 -4.52 32.18
C VAL A 56 -2.03 -4.21 33.40
N SER A 57 -3.35 -4.02 33.21
CA SER A 57 -4.28 -3.75 34.32
C SER A 57 -4.33 -4.90 35.34
N THR A 58 -4.36 -6.15 34.86
CA THR A 58 -4.35 -7.34 35.73
C THR A 58 -3.03 -7.47 36.50
N THR A 59 -1.90 -7.18 35.85
CA THR A 59 -0.57 -7.21 36.49
C THR A 59 -0.43 -6.13 37.56
N ILE A 60 -0.90 -4.90 37.31
CA ILE A 60 -0.88 -3.81 38.30
C ILE A 60 -1.72 -4.17 39.53
N TYR A 61 -2.90 -4.77 39.32
CA TYR A 61 -3.76 -5.22 40.42
C TYR A 61 -3.10 -6.33 41.24
N ASN A 62 -2.54 -7.35 40.58
CA ASN A 62 -1.83 -8.44 41.26
C ASN A 62 -0.61 -7.93 42.06
N GLN A 63 0.12 -6.95 41.52
CA GLN A 63 1.22 -6.29 42.23
C GLN A 63 0.72 -5.52 43.45
N CYS A 64 -0.41 -4.81 43.35
CA CYS A 64 -1.03 -4.12 44.48
C CYS A 64 -1.38 -5.10 45.62
N ILE A 65 -2.00 -6.24 45.29
CA ILE A 65 -2.33 -7.28 46.27
C ILE A 65 -1.06 -7.79 46.95
N HIS A 66 -0.03 -8.09 46.18
CA HIS A 66 1.23 -8.64 46.70
C HIS A 66 1.94 -7.64 47.64
N ASP A 67 2.00 -6.36 47.26
CA ASP A 67 2.59 -5.30 48.08
C ASP A 67 1.78 -5.08 49.37
N SER A 68 0.44 -5.10 49.28
CA SER A 68 -0.43 -4.97 50.46
C SER A 68 -0.31 -6.18 51.41
N SER A 69 -0.12 -7.39 50.90
CA SER A 69 0.04 -8.59 51.73
C SER A 69 1.39 -8.65 52.45
N ASN A 70 2.45 -8.05 51.89
CA ASN A 70 3.76 -8.00 52.54
C ASN A 70 3.85 -6.89 53.60
N HIS A 71 2.93 -5.91 53.57
CA HIS A 71 2.89 -4.80 54.51
C HIS A 71 1.98 -5.01 55.73
N THR A 72 1.38 -6.18 55.92
CA THR A 72 0.76 -6.53 57.22
C THR A 72 1.84 -6.88 58.25
N PRO A 73 2.08 -6.06 59.31
CA PRO A 73 2.87 -6.54 60.43
C PRO A 73 2.12 -7.69 61.09
N SER A 74 2.80 -8.81 61.27
CA SER A 74 2.32 -9.93 62.08
C SER A 74 2.04 -9.42 63.50
N VAL A 75 0.75 -9.22 63.82
CA VAL A 75 0.32 -9.05 65.21
C VAL A 75 0.39 -10.42 65.86
N SER A 76 1.58 -10.80 66.32
CA SER A 76 1.74 -11.84 67.32
C SER A 76 1.14 -11.33 68.64
N GLN A 77 -0.09 -11.74 68.93
CA GLN A 77 -0.65 -11.60 70.27
C GLN A 77 0.16 -12.47 71.25
N GLY A 78 0.75 -11.85 72.27
CA GLY A 78 1.20 -12.57 73.46
C GLY A 78 2.39 -11.94 74.18
N GLY A 79 2.15 -10.91 75.01
CA GLY A 79 3.15 -10.42 75.96
C GLY A 79 2.74 -9.13 76.67
N ARG A 80 2.12 -9.25 77.85
CA ARG A 80 1.93 -8.14 78.81
C ARG A 80 3.31 -7.61 79.25
N PHE A 81 3.54 -6.29 79.24
CA PHE A 81 4.19 -5.58 80.35
C PHE A 81 3.97 -4.05 80.27
N ASN A 82 4.02 -3.42 81.45
CA ASN A 82 3.55 -2.06 81.78
C ASN A 82 4.53 -0.91 81.45
N GLN A 83 3.92 0.28 81.30
CA GLN A 83 4.35 1.64 81.74
C GLN A 83 5.43 2.45 80.98
N HIS A 84 5.02 3.71 80.72
CA HIS A 84 5.76 4.99 80.63
C HIS A 84 7.00 5.12 79.74
N THR A 85 6.91 5.94 78.68
CA THR A 85 7.55 7.29 78.58
C THR A 85 7.38 7.88 77.18
N ASN A 86 7.32 9.22 77.12
CA ASN A 86 7.20 10.03 75.93
C ASN A 86 8.33 9.78 74.92
N SER A 87 7.96 9.40 73.70
CA SER A 87 8.74 9.71 72.49
C SER A 87 7.77 9.89 71.33
N THR A 88 7.79 11.07 70.72
CA THR A 88 7.14 11.36 69.45
C THR A 88 7.86 10.61 68.34
N PHE A 89 7.62 9.30 68.24
CA PHE A 89 7.74 8.61 66.96
C PHE A 89 6.43 8.84 66.21
N LEU A 90 6.48 9.71 65.21
CA LEU A 90 5.53 9.70 64.11
C LEU A 90 5.68 8.33 63.43
N ASN A 91 4.98 7.32 63.95
CA ASN A 91 4.74 6.10 63.23
C ASN A 91 3.93 6.52 62.00
N ASN A 92 4.57 6.51 60.84
CA ASN A 92 3.86 6.45 59.56
C ASN A 92 3.00 5.19 59.61
N ILE A 93 1.75 5.34 60.03
CA ILE A 93 0.72 4.34 59.84
C ILE A 93 0.58 4.26 58.32
N SER A 94 1.24 3.28 57.70
CA SER A 94 0.97 2.92 56.31
C SER A 94 -0.45 2.40 56.28
N VAL A 95 -1.39 3.30 55.95
CA VAL A 95 -2.78 2.93 55.67
C VAL A 95 -2.74 1.78 54.66
N PRO A 96 -3.42 0.65 54.93
CA PRO A 96 -3.45 -0.47 54.00
C PRO A 96 -3.97 0.04 52.66
N LYS A 97 -3.17 -0.18 51.61
CA LYS A 97 -3.49 0.23 50.24
C LYS A 97 -4.70 -0.60 49.80
N VAL A 98 -5.86 0.03 49.63
CA VAL A 98 -7.06 -0.64 49.13
C VAL A 98 -6.84 -0.95 47.66
N CYS A 99 -6.73 -2.23 47.33
CA CYS A 99 -6.61 -2.72 45.96
C CYS A 99 -8.00 -3.12 45.49
N ASP A 100 -8.63 -2.29 44.66
CA ASP A 100 -9.93 -2.58 44.07
C ASP A 100 -9.76 -3.44 42.81
N GLU A 101 -10.58 -4.47 42.66
CA GLU A 101 -10.56 -5.33 41.48
C GLU A 101 -11.00 -4.52 40.24
N PRO A 102 -10.14 -4.41 39.21
CA PRO A 102 -10.52 -3.70 38.00
C PRO A 102 -11.59 -4.50 37.26
N TRP A 103 -12.50 -3.80 36.57
CA TRP A 103 -13.56 -4.44 35.78
C TRP A 103 -13.01 -5.41 34.70
N SER A 104 -11.76 -5.19 34.28
CA SER A 104 -11.00 -5.99 33.33
C SER A 104 -10.27 -7.22 33.93
N TYR A 105 -10.33 -7.46 35.25
CA TYR A 105 -9.50 -8.47 35.93
C TYR A 105 -9.73 -9.89 35.39
N ILE A 106 -8.70 -10.52 34.81
CA ILE A 106 -8.78 -11.90 34.32
C ILE A 106 -8.19 -12.86 35.37
N ALA A 107 -8.86 -14.00 35.58
CA ALA A 107 -8.40 -15.01 36.53
C ALA A 107 -6.98 -15.52 36.22
N ASP A 108 -6.23 -15.79 37.28
CA ASP A 108 -4.85 -16.28 37.19
C ASP A 108 -4.78 -17.60 36.38
N GLY A 109 -3.79 -17.67 35.49
CA GLY A 109 -3.55 -18.83 34.61
C GLY A 109 -4.15 -18.73 33.20
N VAL A 110 -5.20 -17.92 32.98
CA VAL A 110 -5.78 -17.74 31.63
C VAL A 110 -4.84 -16.95 30.72
N LEU A 111 -4.33 -15.81 31.19
CA LEU A 111 -3.42 -14.93 30.42
C LEU A 111 -2.11 -15.64 30.00
N PRO A 112 -1.41 -16.40 30.87
CA PRO A 112 -0.23 -17.17 30.46
C PRO A 112 -0.50 -18.22 29.38
N VAL A 113 -1.64 -18.91 29.44
CA VAL A 113 -2.03 -19.88 28.41
C VAL A 113 -2.36 -19.16 27.10
N PHE A 114 -3.11 -18.06 27.19
CA PHE A 114 -3.45 -17.23 26.04
C PHE A 114 -2.20 -16.71 25.32
N TRP A 115 -1.27 -16.08 26.05
CA TRP A 115 -0.02 -15.57 25.48
C TRP A 115 0.86 -16.69 24.90
N ARG A 116 0.85 -17.88 25.50
CA ARG A 116 1.52 -19.05 24.93
C ARG A 116 0.94 -19.44 23.57
N VAL A 117 -0.39 -19.43 23.44
CA VAL A 117 -1.06 -19.70 22.15
C VAL A 117 -0.72 -18.62 21.13
N VAL A 118 -0.85 -17.34 21.48
CA VAL A 118 -0.52 -16.20 20.59
C VAL A 118 0.95 -16.25 20.16
N TYR A 119 1.86 -16.53 21.09
CA TYR A 119 3.29 -16.62 20.81
C TYR A 119 3.59 -17.73 19.80
N TRP A 120 3.22 -18.98 20.10
CA TRP A 120 3.57 -20.12 19.23
C TRP A 120 2.86 -20.08 17.88
N THR A 121 1.62 -19.59 17.84
CA THR A 121 0.94 -19.34 16.57
C THR A 121 1.70 -18.27 15.77
N SER A 122 2.03 -17.12 16.36
CA SER A 122 2.79 -16.06 15.66
C SER A 122 4.15 -16.56 15.15
N GLN A 123 4.86 -17.38 15.92
CA GLN A 123 6.12 -18.01 15.49
C GLN A 123 5.90 -18.95 14.30
N PHE A 124 4.87 -19.79 14.33
CA PHE A 124 4.51 -20.66 13.21
C PHE A 124 4.17 -19.88 11.94
N LEU A 125 3.38 -18.81 12.06
CA LEU A 125 3.02 -17.99 10.90
C LEU A 125 4.25 -17.30 10.30
N THR A 126 5.11 -16.72 11.15
CA THR A 126 6.28 -15.94 10.75
C THR A 126 7.37 -16.81 10.11
N TRP A 127 7.68 -17.95 10.71
CA TRP A 127 8.82 -18.78 10.30
C TRP A 127 8.47 -19.94 9.38
N LEU A 128 7.19 -20.30 9.24
CA LEU A 128 6.80 -21.43 8.40
C LEU A 128 5.74 -21.05 7.35
N LEU A 129 4.57 -20.56 7.77
CA LEU A 129 3.44 -20.41 6.85
C LEU A 129 3.66 -19.30 5.83
N LEU A 130 4.02 -18.09 6.25
CA LEU A 130 4.19 -16.95 5.36
C LEU A 130 5.37 -17.11 4.37
N PRO A 131 6.57 -17.54 4.82
CA PRO A 131 7.68 -17.80 3.90
C PRO A 131 7.37 -18.93 2.90
N PHE A 132 6.68 -19.98 3.35
CA PHE A 132 6.18 -21.03 2.46
C PHE A 132 5.23 -20.48 1.39
N MET A 133 4.26 -19.66 1.79
CA MET A 133 3.30 -19.04 0.87
C MET A 133 3.99 -18.13 -0.15
N GLN A 134 5.00 -17.37 0.28
CA GLN A 134 5.80 -16.53 -0.61
C GLN A 134 6.51 -17.37 -1.67
N SER A 135 7.29 -18.40 -1.30
CA SER A 135 7.97 -19.27 -2.26
C SER A 135 7.00 -20.07 -3.14
N TYR A 136 5.84 -20.44 -2.61
CA TYR A 136 4.79 -21.11 -3.39
C TYR A 136 4.25 -20.20 -4.51
N SER A 137 3.99 -18.93 -4.19
CA SER A 137 3.48 -17.95 -5.16
C SER A 137 4.46 -17.61 -6.27
N GLN A 138 5.76 -17.60 -5.94
CA GLN A 138 6.84 -17.28 -6.88
C GLN A 138 7.35 -18.50 -7.65
N SER A 139 6.76 -19.69 -7.43
CA SER A 139 7.16 -20.92 -8.11
C SER A 139 6.65 -20.97 -9.55
N GLY A 140 7.54 -21.18 -10.52
CA GLY A 140 7.19 -21.42 -11.92
C GLY A 140 6.65 -22.82 -12.22
N ALA A 141 6.49 -23.69 -11.20
CA ALA A 141 6.04 -25.06 -11.41
C ALA A 141 4.58 -25.14 -11.87
N PHE A 142 4.30 -25.95 -12.89
CA PHE A 142 2.95 -26.10 -13.46
C PHE A 142 2.00 -26.95 -12.62
N SER A 143 2.53 -27.78 -11.70
CA SER A 143 1.72 -28.68 -10.86
C SER A 143 1.71 -28.22 -9.40
N ARG A 144 0.59 -28.46 -8.70
CA ARG A 144 0.44 -28.12 -7.26
C ARG A 144 1.52 -28.78 -6.40
N VAL A 145 1.80 -30.06 -6.66
CA VAL A 145 2.86 -30.81 -5.96
C VAL A 145 4.24 -30.25 -6.28
N GLY A 146 4.47 -29.86 -7.53
CA GLY A 146 5.71 -29.20 -7.95
C GLY A 146 5.92 -27.88 -7.21
N LYS A 147 4.88 -27.04 -7.13
CA LYS A 147 4.94 -25.78 -6.37
C LYS A 147 5.24 -25.99 -4.89
N ILE A 148 4.58 -26.96 -4.23
CA ILE A 148 4.85 -27.30 -2.82
C ILE A 148 6.31 -27.77 -2.65
N LYS A 149 6.78 -28.67 -3.53
CA LYS A 149 8.15 -29.20 -3.46
C LYS A 149 9.18 -28.08 -3.63
N THR A 150 9.00 -27.22 -4.63
CA THR A 150 9.91 -26.08 -4.87
C THR A 150 9.90 -25.13 -3.68
N ALA A 151 8.72 -24.79 -3.14
CA ALA A 151 8.62 -23.91 -1.98
C ALA A 151 9.29 -24.49 -0.73
N LEU A 152 9.15 -25.79 -0.49
CA LEU A 152 9.84 -26.46 0.61
C LEU A 152 11.36 -26.48 0.41
N ILE A 153 11.85 -26.75 -0.80
CA ILE A 153 13.29 -26.76 -1.09
C ILE A 153 13.90 -25.38 -0.91
N GLU A 154 13.29 -24.33 -1.47
CA GLU A 154 13.79 -22.95 -1.33
C GLU A 154 13.88 -22.54 0.15
N ASN A 155 12.83 -22.81 0.94
CA ASN A 155 12.84 -22.53 2.38
C ASN A 155 13.83 -23.42 3.15
N ALA A 156 13.94 -24.71 2.81
CA ALA A 156 14.88 -25.62 3.45
C ALA A 156 16.34 -25.22 3.20
N ILE A 157 16.67 -24.69 2.02
CA ILE A 157 17.99 -24.13 1.74
C ILE A 157 18.23 -22.91 2.64
N TYR A 158 17.28 -21.97 2.68
CA TYR A 158 17.38 -20.77 3.50
C TYR A 158 17.58 -21.12 4.99
N TYR A 159 16.63 -21.84 5.61
CA TYR A 159 16.72 -22.22 7.02
C TYR A 159 17.87 -23.18 7.31
N GLY A 160 18.22 -24.06 6.37
CA GLY A 160 19.37 -24.96 6.47
C GLY A 160 20.68 -24.18 6.62
N THR A 161 20.86 -23.10 5.84
CA THR A 161 22.07 -22.26 5.98
C THR A 161 22.14 -21.56 7.34
N TYR A 162 21.05 -21.01 7.87
CA TYR A 162 21.03 -20.44 9.23
C TYR A 162 21.29 -21.48 10.31
N LEU A 163 20.73 -22.69 10.16
CA LEU A 163 20.94 -23.78 11.10
C LEU A 163 22.42 -24.20 11.14
N LEU A 164 23.10 -24.26 9.99
CA LEU A 164 24.53 -24.55 9.94
C LEU A 164 25.37 -23.49 10.66
N ILE A 165 25.07 -22.21 10.43
CA ILE A 165 25.74 -21.10 11.13
C ILE A 165 25.49 -21.20 12.64
N PHE A 166 24.25 -21.45 13.05
CA PHE A 166 23.89 -21.61 14.46
C PHE A 166 24.62 -22.79 15.12
N ILE A 167 24.71 -23.94 14.44
CA ILE A 167 25.45 -25.11 14.95
C ILE A 167 26.94 -24.78 15.10
N PHE A 168 27.55 -24.08 14.15
CA PHE A 168 28.95 -23.67 14.24
C PHE A 168 29.19 -22.76 15.46
N LEU A 169 28.32 -21.78 15.69
CA LEU A 169 28.38 -20.90 16.86
C LEU A 169 28.18 -21.67 18.17
N LEU A 170 27.26 -22.65 18.19
CA LEU A 170 27.00 -23.48 19.35
C LEU A 170 28.23 -24.34 19.69
N ILE A 171 28.87 -24.95 18.70
CA ILE A 171 30.12 -25.71 18.89
C ILE A 171 31.22 -24.81 19.44
N TYR A 172 31.37 -23.60 18.89
CA TYR A 172 32.34 -22.61 19.39
C TYR A 172 32.11 -22.28 20.87
N VAL A 173 30.86 -21.98 21.27
CA VAL A 173 30.52 -21.68 22.67
C VAL A 173 30.74 -22.90 23.57
N ALA A 174 30.31 -24.09 23.14
CA ALA A 174 30.48 -25.32 23.93
C ALA A 174 31.98 -25.65 24.16
N ALA A 175 32.82 -25.45 23.15
CA ALA A 175 34.25 -25.72 23.22
C ALA A 175 35.01 -24.71 24.10
N HIS A 176 34.67 -23.42 24.04
CA HIS A 176 35.39 -22.37 24.77
C HIS A 176 34.85 -22.11 26.19
N LEU A 177 33.54 -22.25 26.44
CA LEU A 177 32.93 -21.89 27.72
C LEU A 177 32.69 -23.08 28.68
N LYS A 178 33.05 -24.31 28.30
CA LYS A 178 32.73 -25.54 29.07
C LYS A 178 31.26 -25.62 29.48
N TRP A 179 30.37 -25.12 28.61
CA TRP A 179 28.94 -25.05 28.87
C TRP A 179 28.31 -26.45 28.76
N LYS A 180 27.54 -26.88 29.76
CA LYS A 180 26.75 -28.11 29.70
C LYS A 180 25.42 -27.80 29.02
N VAL A 181 25.31 -28.09 27.73
CA VAL A 181 24.15 -27.69 26.93
C VAL A 181 22.92 -28.54 27.30
N SER A 182 21.96 -27.95 28.03
CA SER A 182 20.64 -28.56 28.24
C SER A 182 19.68 -28.21 27.09
N TRP A 183 18.71 -29.09 26.80
CA TRP A 183 17.63 -28.82 25.85
C TRP A 183 16.81 -27.56 26.21
N THR A 184 16.56 -27.34 27.50
CA THR A 184 15.84 -26.15 27.99
C THR A 184 16.62 -24.86 27.74
N GLU A 185 17.94 -24.91 27.84
CA GLU A 185 18.82 -23.78 27.58
C GLU A 185 18.89 -23.48 26.09
N ILE A 186 18.97 -24.51 25.23
CA ILE A 186 18.89 -24.33 23.76
C ILE A 186 17.57 -23.66 23.38
N GLN A 187 16.44 -24.13 23.93
CA GLN A 187 15.13 -23.51 23.68
C GLN A 187 15.12 -22.04 24.11
N THR A 188 15.69 -21.73 25.28
CA THR A 188 15.77 -20.36 25.80
C THR A 188 16.63 -19.48 24.90
N ILE A 189 17.77 -19.97 24.41
CA ILE A 189 18.64 -19.28 23.45
C ILE A 189 17.88 -19.02 22.15
N GLY A 190 17.15 -20.01 21.62
CA GLY A 190 16.37 -19.87 20.38
C GLY A 190 15.28 -18.80 20.49
N ILE A 191 14.52 -18.79 21.60
CA ILE A 191 13.51 -17.76 21.89
C ILE A 191 14.16 -16.38 22.01
N THR A 192 15.28 -16.30 22.73
CA THR A 192 16.01 -15.05 22.94
C THR A 192 16.56 -14.50 21.62
N ALA A 193 17.15 -15.36 20.77
CA ALA A 193 17.69 -14.98 19.47
C ALA A 193 16.60 -14.52 18.48
N ALA A 194 15.44 -15.16 18.48
CA ALA A 194 14.31 -14.73 17.65
C ALA A 194 13.79 -13.34 18.07
N ASN A 195 13.71 -13.08 19.38
CA ASN A 195 13.27 -11.78 19.91
C ASN A 195 14.34 -10.69 19.71
N THR A 196 15.63 -11.01 19.84
CA THR A 196 16.70 -10.04 19.63
C THR A 196 16.79 -9.58 18.19
N TRP A 197 16.47 -10.43 17.20
CA TRP A 197 16.38 -10.02 15.79
C TRP A 197 15.36 -8.90 15.58
N GLY A 198 14.16 -9.01 16.17
CA GLY A 198 13.13 -7.99 16.10
C GLY A 198 13.54 -6.67 16.76
N LEU A 199 14.13 -6.75 17.96
CA LEU A 199 14.64 -5.57 18.68
C LEU A 199 15.82 -4.92 17.94
N PHE A 200 16.72 -5.71 17.36
CA PHE A 200 17.84 -5.22 16.57
C PHE A 200 17.36 -4.43 15.35
N LEU A 201 16.39 -4.97 14.60
CA LEU A 201 15.78 -4.25 13.48
C LEU A 201 15.08 -2.96 13.94
N LEU A 202 14.37 -2.99 15.06
CA LEU A 202 13.73 -1.80 15.63
C LEU A 202 14.79 -0.73 15.95
N VAL A 203 15.87 -1.10 16.64
CA VAL A 203 16.97 -0.17 16.97
C VAL A 203 17.59 0.44 15.72
N LEU A 204 17.87 -0.38 14.68
CA LEU A 204 18.44 0.12 13.42
C LEU A 204 17.50 1.08 12.68
N LEU A 205 16.21 0.73 12.58
CA LEU A 205 15.22 1.51 11.82
C LEU A 205 14.72 2.73 12.58
N LEU A 206 14.69 2.68 13.92
CA LEU A 206 14.26 3.79 14.76
C LEU A 206 15.17 5.01 14.58
N GLY A 207 16.48 4.81 14.48
CA GLY A 207 17.43 5.90 14.24
C GLY A 207 17.11 6.66 12.94
N TYR A 208 16.80 5.94 11.87
CA TYR A 208 16.37 6.54 10.60
C TYR A 208 15.06 7.31 10.76
N GLY A 209 14.06 6.73 11.43
CA GLY A 209 12.78 7.39 11.68
C GLY A 209 12.90 8.68 12.50
N LEU A 210 13.76 8.70 13.53
CA LEU A 210 13.94 9.85 14.42
C LEU A 210 14.61 11.04 13.73
N VAL A 211 15.51 10.81 12.77
CA VAL A 211 16.31 11.86 12.12
C VAL A 211 15.77 12.22 10.73
N GLU A 212 15.52 11.23 9.89
CA GLU A 212 15.21 11.48 8.48
C GLU A 212 13.76 11.95 8.29
N ILE A 213 12.81 11.54 9.15
CA ILE A 213 11.43 12.04 9.03
C ILE A 213 11.36 13.56 9.27
N PRO A 214 11.83 14.14 10.39
CA PRO A 214 11.82 15.60 10.55
C PRO A 214 12.56 16.34 9.43
N ARG A 215 13.74 15.84 9.03
CA ARG A 215 14.57 16.42 7.97
C ARG A 215 13.85 16.42 6.63
N SER A 216 13.26 15.29 6.24
CA SER A 216 12.52 15.12 4.99
C SER A 216 11.35 16.10 4.89
N TYR A 217 10.59 16.30 5.98
CA TYR A 217 9.49 17.27 6.02
C TYR A 217 10.00 18.72 5.94
N TRP A 218 11.11 19.03 6.61
CA TRP A 218 11.73 20.35 6.52
C TRP A 218 12.17 20.68 5.09
N LEU A 219 12.86 19.75 4.43
CA LEU A 219 13.32 19.90 3.05
C LEU A 219 12.15 19.96 2.05
N SER A 220 11.10 19.15 2.28
CA SER A 220 9.88 19.14 1.48
C SER A 220 9.08 20.45 1.59
N SER A 221 9.38 21.31 2.58
CA SER A 221 8.79 22.65 2.66
C SER A 221 9.29 23.61 1.57
N SER A 222 10.37 23.28 0.87
CA SER A 222 10.89 24.05 -0.26
C SER A 222 10.41 23.45 -1.57
N HIS A 223 9.65 24.23 -2.36
CA HIS A 223 9.14 23.78 -3.66
C HIS A 223 10.28 23.48 -4.66
N ASP A 224 11.36 24.29 -4.65
CA ASP A 224 12.49 24.10 -5.56
C ASP A 224 13.24 22.79 -5.28
N PHE A 225 13.48 22.51 -4.00
CA PHE A 225 14.12 21.26 -3.59
C PHE A 225 13.23 20.06 -3.91
N LEU A 226 11.92 20.17 -3.63
CA LEU A 226 10.96 19.11 -3.89
C LEU A 226 10.88 18.80 -5.39
N LEU A 227 10.83 19.82 -6.24
CA LEU A 227 10.87 19.67 -7.71
C LEU A 227 12.15 18.98 -8.17
N ALA A 228 13.31 19.47 -7.74
CA ALA A 228 14.60 18.88 -8.08
C ALA A 228 14.67 17.40 -7.66
N LYS A 229 14.25 17.07 -6.44
CA LYS A 229 14.17 15.69 -5.93
C LYS A 229 13.23 14.83 -6.78
N THR A 230 12.09 15.37 -7.22
CA THR A 230 11.17 14.62 -8.08
C THR A 230 11.71 14.41 -9.49
N TYR A 231 12.40 15.38 -10.09
CA TYR A 231 13.06 15.19 -11.39
C TYR A 231 14.15 14.11 -11.31
N PHE A 232 14.97 14.14 -10.27
CA PHE A 232 15.96 13.10 -10.01
C PHE A 232 15.31 11.70 -9.95
N LYS A 233 14.20 11.56 -9.21
CA LYS A 233 13.46 10.30 -9.11
C LYS A 233 12.90 9.85 -10.44
N VAL A 234 12.46 10.78 -11.30
CA VAL A 234 11.99 10.45 -12.64
C VAL A 234 13.11 9.83 -13.45
N ALA A 235 14.32 10.41 -13.45
CA ALA A 235 15.45 9.84 -14.16
C ALA A 235 15.77 8.41 -13.67
N LYS A 236 15.82 8.19 -12.35
CA LYS A 236 16.04 6.85 -11.77
C LYS A 236 14.94 5.86 -12.13
N LEU A 237 13.67 6.27 -12.03
CA LEU A 237 12.56 5.38 -12.37
C LEU A 237 12.49 5.11 -13.88
N ALA A 238 12.91 6.05 -14.73
CA ALA A 238 12.98 5.85 -16.17
C ALA A 238 13.99 4.77 -16.53
N THR A 239 15.17 4.75 -15.89
CA THR A 239 16.18 3.70 -16.13
C THR A 239 15.70 2.34 -15.62
N GLU A 240 15.08 2.29 -14.43
CA GLU A 240 14.47 1.06 -13.90
C GLU A 240 13.35 0.52 -14.79
N LYS A 241 12.51 1.41 -15.32
CA LYS A 241 11.43 1.08 -16.25
C LYS A 241 11.99 0.55 -17.57
N ALA A 242 12.95 1.25 -18.18
CA ALA A 242 13.58 0.81 -19.42
C ALA A 242 14.22 -0.58 -19.26
N ALA A 243 14.94 -0.82 -18.16
CA ALA A 243 15.51 -2.13 -17.86
C ALA A 243 14.44 -3.22 -17.63
N ALA A 244 13.29 -2.87 -17.08
CA ALA A 244 12.17 -3.81 -16.92
C ALA A 244 11.49 -4.14 -18.25
N GLU A 245 11.32 -3.14 -19.13
CA GLU A 245 10.78 -3.30 -20.49
C GLU A 245 11.72 -4.14 -21.38
N GLU A 246 13.03 -3.91 -21.31
CA GLU A 246 14.05 -4.70 -22.03
C GLU A 246 14.05 -6.16 -21.58
N ASN A 247 14.12 -6.41 -20.27
CA ASN A 247 14.05 -7.76 -19.71
C ASN A 247 12.73 -8.46 -20.07
N LEU A 248 11.62 -7.73 -20.11
CA LEU A 248 10.35 -8.30 -20.58
C LEU A 248 10.44 -8.70 -22.06
N ALA A 249 10.98 -7.84 -22.93
CA ALA A 249 11.14 -8.13 -24.35
C ALA A 249 12.04 -9.35 -24.58
N ASP A 250 13.17 -9.46 -23.87
CA ASP A 250 14.08 -10.60 -23.93
C ASP A 250 13.38 -11.90 -23.54
N VAL A 251 12.64 -11.89 -22.43
CA VAL A 251 11.89 -13.06 -21.97
C VAL A 251 10.77 -13.42 -22.94
N MET A 252 10.11 -12.43 -23.56
CA MET A 252 9.10 -12.69 -24.60
C MET A 252 9.73 -13.30 -25.86
N GLY A 253 10.96 -12.90 -26.23
CA GLY A 253 11.74 -13.57 -27.26
C GLY A 253 11.97 -15.05 -26.96
N GLU A 254 12.44 -15.38 -25.74
CA GLU A 254 12.60 -16.78 -25.29
C GLU A 254 11.27 -17.57 -25.38
N VAL A 255 10.12 -16.93 -25.07
CA VAL A 255 8.80 -17.57 -25.17
C VAL A 255 8.39 -17.81 -26.62
N ALA A 256 8.66 -16.87 -27.52
CA ALA A 256 8.35 -17.01 -28.95
C ALA A 256 9.14 -18.19 -29.56
N ASP A 257 10.44 -18.27 -29.29
CA ASP A 257 11.31 -19.37 -29.77
C ASP A 257 10.82 -20.75 -29.28
N ILE A 258 10.37 -20.81 -28.02
CA ILE A 258 9.85 -22.05 -27.43
C ILE A 258 8.45 -22.40 -27.96
N ASN A 259 7.61 -21.40 -28.25
CA ASN A 259 6.30 -21.61 -28.84
C ASN A 259 6.41 -22.13 -30.29
N GLU A 260 7.39 -21.65 -31.06
CA GLU A 260 7.65 -22.11 -32.43
C GLU A 260 8.22 -23.55 -32.45
N SER A 261 9.16 -23.85 -31.55
CA SER A 261 9.82 -25.17 -31.52
C SER A 261 8.91 -26.33 -31.06
N ILE A 262 7.82 -26.06 -30.33
CA ILE A 262 6.92 -27.10 -29.80
C ILE A 262 5.66 -27.25 -30.66
N ARG A 263 5.59 -28.35 -31.41
CA ARG A 263 4.37 -28.74 -32.16
C ARG A 263 3.14 -28.90 -31.25
N PHE A 264 1.97 -28.61 -31.79
CA PHE A 264 0.67 -28.67 -31.10
C PHE A 264 0.34 -30.03 -30.44
N ASN A 265 0.85 -31.14 -30.98
CA ASN A 265 0.59 -32.49 -30.46
C ASN A 265 1.52 -32.93 -29.32
N HIS A 266 2.46 -32.09 -28.88
CA HIS A 266 3.43 -32.47 -27.85
C HIS A 266 2.86 -32.33 -26.42
N ILE A 267 3.24 -33.22 -25.51
CA ILE A 267 2.78 -33.22 -24.10
C ILE A 267 3.09 -31.88 -23.39
N LEU A 268 4.20 -31.23 -23.75
CA LEU A 268 4.61 -29.94 -23.19
C LEU A 268 3.81 -28.74 -23.73
N ARG A 269 2.98 -28.91 -24.77
CA ARG A 269 2.19 -27.81 -25.35
C ARG A 269 1.29 -27.16 -24.31
N LYS A 270 0.64 -27.96 -23.47
CA LYS A 270 -0.20 -27.47 -22.36
C LYS A 270 0.55 -26.54 -21.40
N CYS A 271 1.84 -26.82 -21.16
CA CYS A 271 2.68 -25.98 -20.31
C CYS A 271 3.00 -24.64 -21.00
N VAL A 272 3.31 -24.66 -22.31
CA VAL A 272 3.51 -23.44 -23.11
C VAL A 272 2.24 -22.60 -23.17
N ASP A 273 1.10 -23.21 -23.43
CA ASP A 273 -0.20 -22.50 -23.47
C ASP A 273 -0.47 -21.82 -22.11
N THR A 274 -0.13 -22.48 -21.00
CA THR A 274 -0.21 -21.86 -19.67
C THR A 274 0.71 -20.64 -19.54
N ILE A 275 1.93 -20.69 -20.07
CA ILE A 275 2.84 -19.51 -20.08
C ILE A 275 2.27 -18.39 -20.94
N LEU A 276 1.73 -18.70 -22.12
CA LEU A 276 1.17 -17.71 -23.03
C LEU A 276 0.02 -16.93 -22.38
N THR A 277 -0.82 -17.59 -21.57
CA THR A 277 -1.89 -16.89 -20.81
C THR A 277 -1.37 -15.82 -19.84
N LYS A 278 -0.10 -15.91 -19.42
CA LYS A 278 0.55 -14.94 -18.52
C LYS A 278 1.26 -13.81 -19.24
N CYS A 279 1.38 -13.89 -20.56
CA CYS A 279 2.03 -12.86 -21.37
C CYS A 279 1.07 -11.68 -21.62
N PRO A 280 1.58 -10.44 -21.77
CA PRO A 280 0.75 -9.30 -22.14
C PRO A 280 0.11 -9.47 -23.53
N VAL A 281 -1.10 -8.94 -23.71
CA VAL A 281 -1.89 -9.08 -24.95
C VAL A 281 -1.11 -8.67 -26.20
N LYS A 282 -0.33 -7.58 -26.11
CA LYS A 282 0.52 -7.08 -27.21
C LYS A 282 1.44 -8.17 -27.76
N TYR A 283 2.13 -8.90 -26.88
CA TYR A 283 3.05 -9.97 -27.28
C TYR A 283 2.31 -11.24 -27.71
N GLN A 284 1.11 -11.50 -27.16
CA GLN A 284 0.28 -12.64 -27.58
C GLN A 284 -0.15 -12.50 -29.05
N GLU A 285 -0.55 -11.30 -29.47
CA GLU A 285 -0.98 -11.02 -30.85
C GLU A 285 0.21 -11.14 -31.83
N GLU A 286 1.37 -10.56 -31.48
CA GLU A 286 2.60 -10.66 -32.27
C GLU A 286 3.05 -12.11 -32.45
N MET A 287 3.01 -12.91 -31.38
CA MET A 287 3.36 -14.33 -31.43
C MET A 287 2.35 -15.14 -32.24
N GLY A 288 1.05 -14.81 -32.18
CA GLY A 288 0.00 -15.48 -32.95
C GLY A 288 0.14 -15.28 -34.45
N SER A 289 0.57 -14.10 -34.88
CA SER A 289 0.77 -13.77 -36.29
C SER A 289 1.98 -14.47 -36.92
N ASN A 290 3.02 -14.79 -36.14
CA ASN A 290 4.27 -15.38 -36.64
C ASN A 290 4.25 -16.93 -36.77
N VAL A 291 3.23 -17.61 -36.23
CA VAL A 291 3.13 -19.09 -36.28
C VAL A 291 2.90 -19.61 -37.71
N GLU A 292 2.39 -18.78 -38.62
CA GLU A 292 2.10 -19.19 -39.99
C GLU A 292 3.34 -19.25 -40.90
N SER A 293 4.49 -18.69 -40.49
CA SER A 293 5.64 -18.47 -41.40
C SER A 293 6.88 -19.34 -41.19
N SER A 294 7.00 -20.16 -40.14
CA SER A 294 8.29 -20.78 -39.81
C SER A 294 8.27 -22.32 -39.78
N GLN A 295 8.84 -22.93 -40.83
CA GLN A 295 9.17 -24.37 -40.88
C GLN A 295 10.66 -24.58 -40.52
N ASN A 296 11.08 -24.30 -39.29
CA ASN A 296 12.45 -24.65 -38.85
C ASN A 296 12.46 -25.96 -38.05
N GLN A 297 13.13 -26.97 -38.61
CA GLN A 297 13.16 -28.36 -38.10
C GLN A 297 14.26 -28.63 -37.05
N ASN A 298 15.05 -27.62 -36.65
CA ASN A 298 16.30 -27.83 -35.90
C ASN A 298 16.33 -27.21 -34.48
N GLY A 299 15.18 -27.05 -33.83
CA GLY A 299 15.12 -26.60 -32.42
C GLY A 299 15.42 -27.74 -31.44
N VAL A 300 16.37 -27.54 -30.53
CA VAL A 300 16.59 -28.45 -29.39
C VAL A 300 15.33 -28.47 -28.54
N LEU A 301 14.72 -29.65 -28.36
CA LEU A 301 13.50 -29.79 -27.56
C LEU A 301 13.76 -29.31 -26.11
N PRO A 302 13.02 -28.31 -25.61
CA PRO A 302 13.26 -27.76 -24.30
C PRO A 302 12.93 -28.77 -23.19
N THR A 303 13.78 -28.81 -22.17
CA THR A 303 13.57 -29.67 -21.00
C THR A 303 12.44 -29.11 -20.14
N ASN A 304 11.64 -29.96 -19.48
CA ASN A 304 10.58 -29.55 -18.55
C ASN A 304 11.08 -28.58 -17.46
N LYS A 305 12.31 -28.77 -16.95
CA LYS A 305 12.96 -27.85 -16.00
C LYS A 305 13.24 -26.47 -16.61
N GLY A 306 13.62 -26.42 -17.89
CA GLY A 306 13.79 -25.17 -18.63
C GLY A 306 12.46 -24.41 -18.75
N LEU A 307 11.37 -25.13 -19.03
CA LEU A 307 10.04 -24.55 -19.16
C LEU A 307 9.49 -23.99 -17.83
N VAL A 308 9.77 -24.68 -16.72
CA VAL A 308 9.46 -24.19 -15.36
C VAL A 308 10.24 -22.92 -15.03
N ASN A 309 11.52 -22.86 -15.39
CA ASN A 309 12.35 -21.67 -15.20
C ASN A 309 11.86 -20.50 -16.07
N LEU A 310 11.51 -20.77 -17.33
CA LEU A 310 10.92 -19.77 -18.24
C LEU A 310 9.63 -19.21 -17.66
N HIS A 311 8.73 -20.07 -17.19
CA HIS A 311 7.48 -19.62 -16.58
C HIS A 311 7.73 -18.72 -15.35
N LYS A 312 8.72 -19.07 -14.50
CA LYS A 312 9.14 -18.22 -13.37
C LYS A 312 9.67 -16.85 -13.85
N LYS A 313 10.48 -16.83 -14.92
CA LYS A 313 10.98 -15.59 -15.54
C LYS A 313 9.84 -14.72 -16.07
N VAL A 314 8.90 -15.30 -16.82
CA VAL A 314 7.73 -14.60 -17.39
C VAL A 314 6.90 -13.94 -16.29
N ILE A 315 6.53 -14.69 -15.24
CA ILE A 315 5.76 -14.14 -14.12
C ILE A 315 6.50 -12.94 -13.49
N SER A 316 7.79 -13.09 -13.24
CA SER A 316 8.61 -12.05 -12.59
C SER A 316 8.78 -10.81 -13.49
N ALA A 317 9.01 -11.01 -14.79
CA ALA A 317 9.21 -9.93 -15.75
C ALA A 317 7.93 -9.11 -15.96
N VAL A 318 6.80 -9.77 -16.16
CA VAL A 318 5.49 -9.13 -16.32
C VAL A 318 5.13 -8.34 -15.07
N GLN A 319 5.28 -8.94 -13.88
CA GLN A 319 5.02 -8.23 -12.62
C GLN A 319 5.91 -7.00 -12.44
N ARG A 320 7.18 -7.08 -12.85
CA ARG A 320 8.14 -5.97 -12.71
C ARG A 320 7.86 -4.84 -13.68
N GLU A 321 7.56 -5.13 -14.94
CA GLU A 321 7.14 -4.13 -15.93
C GLU A 321 5.87 -3.43 -15.44
N SER A 322 4.83 -4.18 -15.09
CA SER A 322 3.55 -3.59 -14.70
C SER A 322 3.69 -2.73 -13.43
N ARG A 323 4.52 -3.16 -12.46
CA ARG A 323 4.82 -2.37 -11.26
C ARG A 323 5.51 -1.05 -11.61
N THR A 324 6.58 -1.11 -12.40
CA THR A 324 7.35 0.09 -12.78
C THR A 324 6.52 1.04 -13.64
N GLN A 325 5.63 0.51 -14.49
CA GLN A 325 4.69 1.29 -15.28
C GLN A 325 3.67 2.05 -14.42
N VAL A 326 3.06 1.40 -13.41
CA VAL A 326 2.16 2.09 -12.48
C VAL A 326 2.92 3.15 -11.67
N GLN A 327 4.10 2.82 -11.14
CA GLN A 327 4.93 3.79 -10.42
C GLN A 327 5.29 4.99 -11.30
N TRP A 328 5.57 4.76 -12.59
CA TRP A 328 5.86 5.81 -13.56
C TRP A 328 4.69 6.78 -13.71
N THR A 329 3.47 6.25 -13.89
CA THR A 329 2.27 7.10 -14.02
C THR A 329 2.03 7.96 -12.79
N ILE A 330 2.12 7.38 -11.59
CA ILE A 330 1.94 8.09 -10.32
C ILE A 330 2.99 9.20 -10.15
N LEU A 331 4.25 8.91 -10.50
CA LEU A 331 5.33 9.87 -10.38
C LEU A 331 5.20 11.02 -11.39
N LEU A 332 4.77 10.73 -12.63
CA LEU A 332 4.50 11.76 -13.64
C LEU A 332 3.40 12.73 -13.18
N ASP A 333 2.30 12.21 -12.64
CA ASP A 333 1.17 13.03 -12.17
C ASP A 333 1.61 13.94 -11.01
N GLN A 334 2.42 13.41 -10.09
CA GLN A 334 3.03 14.18 -9.02
C GLN A 334 3.90 15.34 -9.57
N VAL A 335 4.75 15.06 -10.56
CA VAL A 335 5.64 16.08 -11.13
C VAL A 335 4.86 17.16 -11.86
N PHE A 336 3.83 16.79 -12.63
CA PHE A 336 2.99 17.78 -13.30
C PHE A 336 2.28 18.69 -12.31
N HIS A 337 1.75 18.13 -11.22
CA HIS A 337 1.16 18.92 -10.14
C HIS A 337 2.17 19.89 -9.51
N LEU A 338 3.38 19.43 -9.21
CA LEU A 338 4.41 20.30 -8.62
C LEU A 338 4.88 21.40 -9.59
N GLU A 339 5.01 21.11 -10.89
CA GLU A 339 5.30 22.13 -11.91
C GLU A 339 4.19 23.17 -12.00
N ASP A 340 2.93 22.75 -11.86
CA ASP A 340 1.78 23.64 -11.88
C ASP A 340 1.72 24.53 -10.63
N VAL A 341 2.08 24.00 -9.46
CA VAL A 341 2.27 24.78 -8.23
C VAL A 341 3.37 25.84 -8.42
N ALA A 342 4.53 25.46 -8.97
CA ALA A 342 5.64 26.40 -9.17
C ALA A 342 5.31 27.51 -10.19
N LYS A 343 4.60 27.16 -11.28
CA LYS A 343 4.07 28.14 -12.24
C LYS A 343 3.04 29.07 -11.60
N SER A 344 2.11 28.52 -10.82
CA SER A 344 1.05 29.28 -10.14
C SER A 344 1.59 30.20 -9.05
N GLN A 345 2.68 29.82 -8.38
CA GLN A 345 3.39 30.67 -7.42
C GLN A 345 4.09 31.86 -8.10
N SER A 346 4.61 31.64 -9.31
CA SER A 346 5.28 32.67 -10.10
C SER A 346 4.31 33.63 -10.80
N SER A 347 3.06 33.19 -11.01
CA SER A 347 2.01 34.00 -11.61
C SER A 347 1.53 35.10 -10.65
N ARG A 348 1.21 36.28 -11.20
CA ARG A 348 0.57 37.37 -10.43
C ARG A 348 -0.90 37.08 -10.11
N GLN A 349 -1.53 36.16 -10.83
CA GLN A 349 -2.91 35.76 -10.59
C GLN A 349 -2.93 34.66 -9.52
N ARG A 350 -3.66 34.89 -8.41
CA ARG A 350 -3.81 33.93 -7.29
C ARG A 350 -4.85 32.85 -7.60
N ILE A 351 -4.73 32.25 -8.78
CA ILE A 351 -5.64 31.23 -9.29
C ILE A 351 -4.78 30.02 -9.62
N PHE A 352 -5.10 28.90 -9.00
CA PHE A 352 -4.43 27.64 -9.31
C PHE A 352 -4.88 27.14 -10.69
N THR A 353 -3.93 26.88 -11.59
CA THR A 353 -4.20 26.40 -12.95
C THR A 353 -3.61 24.99 -13.12
N HIS A 354 -4.48 24.00 -13.30
CA HIS A 354 -4.07 22.62 -13.60
C HIS A 354 -3.72 22.48 -15.08
N SER A 355 -2.54 21.93 -15.40
CA SER A 355 -2.18 21.55 -16.77
C SER A 355 -3.01 20.35 -17.25
N PHE A 356 -3.36 19.43 -16.34
CA PHE A 356 -4.14 18.23 -16.63
C PHE A 356 -5.22 18.08 -15.54
N PRO A 357 -6.50 18.40 -15.82
CA PRO A 357 -7.55 18.35 -14.81
C PRO A 357 -7.85 16.90 -14.39
N SER A 358 -7.63 16.59 -13.12
CA SER A 358 -8.06 15.30 -12.55
C SER A 358 -9.59 15.24 -12.43
N ALA A 359 -10.20 14.23 -13.06
CA ALA A 359 -11.66 14.06 -13.16
C ALA A 359 -12.38 13.72 -11.82
N HIS A 360 -11.73 13.89 -10.67
CA HIS A 360 -12.13 13.30 -9.40
C HIS A 360 -12.44 14.32 -8.29
N HIS A 361 -13.06 15.45 -8.62
CA HIS A 361 -13.59 16.36 -7.60
C HIS A 361 -15.10 16.15 -7.45
N SER A 362 -15.51 15.67 -6.26
CA SER A 362 -16.92 15.56 -5.90
C SER A 362 -17.58 16.96 -5.88
N TRP A 363 -18.89 17.06 -6.11
CA TRP A 363 -19.62 18.34 -6.13
C TRP A 363 -19.40 19.18 -4.86
N ILE A 364 -19.26 18.52 -3.70
CA ILE A 364 -18.98 19.14 -2.40
C ILE A 364 -17.55 19.73 -2.35
N GLN A 365 -16.57 19.04 -2.92
CA GLN A 365 -15.20 19.57 -3.06
C GLN A 365 -15.17 20.76 -4.00
N ARG A 366 -15.94 20.74 -5.10
CA ARG A 366 -15.98 21.88 -6.04
C ARG A 366 -16.58 23.16 -5.43
N PHE A 367 -17.42 23.01 -4.40
CA PHE A 367 -18.01 24.14 -3.69
C PHE A 367 -17.08 24.74 -2.63
N ILE A 368 -16.32 23.90 -1.91
CA ILE A 368 -15.41 24.33 -0.84
C ILE A 368 -14.03 24.70 -1.39
N TYR A 369 -13.54 23.96 -2.38
CA TYR A 369 -12.25 24.12 -3.03
C TYR A 369 -12.41 25.02 -4.26
N THR A 370 -12.46 26.33 -4.03
CA THR A 370 -12.32 27.32 -5.10
C THR A 370 -10.85 27.41 -5.52
N PRO A 371 -10.54 27.73 -6.79
CA PRO A 371 -9.15 27.75 -7.28
C PRO A 371 -8.27 28.80 -6.58
N THR A 372 -8.88 29.78 -5.90
CA THR A 372 -8.19 30.74 -5.02
C THR A 372 -7.82 30.12 -3.67
N VAL A 373 -8.71 29.32 -3.08
CA VAL A 373 -8.44 28.61 -1.82
C VAL A 373 -7.38 27.54 -2.04
N GLU A 374 -7.46 26.82 -3.15
CA GLU A 374 -6.44 25.87 -3.60
C GLU A 374 -5.07 26.53 -3.73
N TRP A 375 -4.99 27.73 -4.33
CA TRP A 375 -3.74 28.49 -4.43
C TRP A 375 -3.15 28.84 -3.05
N TYR A 376 -3.97 29.39 -2.13
CA TYR A 376 -3.49 29.74 -0.78
C TYR A 376 -3.01 28.51 -0.02
N TRP A 377 -3.72 27.40 -0.20
CA TRP A 377 -3.40 26.16 0.44
C TRP A 377 -2.07 25.58 -0.08
N GLU A 378 -1.96 25.34 -1.39
CA GLU A 378 -0.81 24.69 -2.03
C GLU A 378 0.45 25.55 -1.99
N CYS A 379 0.33 26.87 -2.21
CA CYS A 379 1.48 27.77 -2.30
C CYS A 379 1.94 28.34 -0.95
N VAL A 380 1.03 28.52 0.03
CA VAL A 380 1.35 29.22 1.29
C VAL A 380 1.18 28.32 2.53
N CYS A 381 -0.04 27.85 2.81
CA CYS A 381 -0.35 27.12 4.04
C CYS A 381 0.45 25.82 4.15
N ARG A 382 0.56 25.08 3.04
CA ARG A 382 1.27 23.81 2.96
C ARG A 382 2.71 23.93 3.47
N ARG A 383 3.46 24.91 2.96
CA ARG A 383 4.85 25.19 3.38
C ARG A 383 4.98 25.43 4.88
N VAL A 384 4.08 26.24 5.46
CA VAL A 384 4.10 26.56 6.89
C VAL A 384 3.80 25.31 7.72
N PHE A 385 2.79 24.53 7.31
CA PHE A 385 2.43 23.29 7.95
C PHE A 385 3.60 22.30 7.99
N TYR A 386 4.29 22.06 6.86
CA TYR A 386 5.44 21.17 6.79
C TYR A 386 6.57 21.59 7.75
N ARG A 387 6.84 22.90 7.87
CA ARG A 387 7.85 23.40 8.80
C ARG A 387 7.45 23.20 10.26
N LEU A 388 6.22 23.53 10.62
CA LEU A 388 5.73 23.32 11.99
C LEU A 388 5.75 21.84 12.35
N LEU A 389 5.28 20.97 11.45
CA LEU A 389 5.28 19.53 11.65
C LEU A 389 6.70 18.98 11.79
N ALA A 390 7.64 19.43 10.94
CA ALA A 390 9.05 19.05 11.06
C ALA A 390 9.66 19.44 12.42
N VAL A 391 9.35 20.64 12.92
CA VAL A 391 9.83 21.10 14.24
C VAL A 391 9.22 20.27 15.37
N ILE A 392 7.91 20.01 15.32
CA ILE A 392 7.23 19.17 16.33
C ILE A 392 7.83 17.75 16.34
N LEU A 393 8.02 17.15 15.16
CA LEU A 393 8.62 15.82 15.05
C LEU A 393 10.08 15.81 15.52
N ALA A 394 10.87 16.85 15.23
CA ALA A 394 12.24 16.97 15.75
C ALA A 394 12.29 17.07 17.28
N LEU A 395 11.36 17.81 17.89
CA LEU A 395 11.23 17.92 19.34
C LEU A 395 10.82 16.58 19.97
N LEU A 396 9.88 15.85 19.35
CA LEU A 396 9.50 14.51 19.78
C LEU A 396 10.68 13.53 19.66
N SER A 397 11.43 13.57 18.56
CA SER A 397 12.63 12.76 18.39
C SER A 397 13.67 13.05 19.47
N ALA A 398 13.92 14.33 19.76
CA ALA A 398 14.81 14.72 20.85
C ALA A 398 14.30 14.24 22.22
N ALA A 399 12.99 14.29 22.47
CA ALA A 399 12.38 13.79 23.70
C ALA A 399 12.52 12.26 23.86
N VAL A 400 12.39 11.49 22.78
CA VAL A 400 12.62 10.05 22.77
C VAL A 400 14.08 9.74 23.07
N VAL A 401 15.02 10.34 22.34
CA VAL A 401 16.46 10.14 22.58
C VAL A 401 16.85 10.54 23.99
N TRP A 402 16.35 11.69 24.47
CA TRP A 402 16.57 12.13 25.84
C TRP A 402 16.06 11.11 26.85
N SER A 403 14.85 10.59 26.65
CA SER A 403 14.23 9.64 27.57
C SER A 403 14.96 8.32 27.65
N GLU A 404 15.47 7.82 26.51
CA GLU A 404 16.27 6.60 26.44
C GLU A 404 17.65 6.78 27.09
N CYS A 405 18.36 7.88 26.78
CA CYS A 405 19.67 8.16 27.36
C CYS A 405 19.60 8.40 28.89
N THR A 406 18.50 8.97 29.37
CA THR A 406 18.32 9.31 30.79
C THR A 406 17.60 8.24 31.60
N PHE A 407 17.07 7.18 30.96
CA PHE A 407 16.32 6.12 31.63
C PHE A 407 17.12 5.44 32.75
N PHE A 408 18.42 5.25 32.56
CA PHE A 408 19.31 4.62 33.55
C PHE A 408 19.65 5.52 34.75
N SER A 409 19.32 6.83 34.69
CA SER A 409 19.58 7.76 35.80
C SER A 409 18.43 7.71 36.81
N THR A 410 18.62 6.91 37.86
CA THR A 410 17.59 6.70 38.88
C THR A 410 17.44 7.88 39.84
N ARG A 411 18.46 8.74 40.01
CA ARG A 411 18.41 9.97 40.82
C ARG A 411 19.35 11.06 40.28
N PRO A 412 18.86 12.24 39.85
CA PRO A 412 17.45 12.62 39.68
C PRO A 412 16.78 11.88 38.50
N VAL A 413 15.47 11.67 38.56
CA VAL A 413 14.70 11.09 37.44
C VAL A 413 14.63 12.12 36.31
N LEU A 414 15.43 11.92 35.26
CA LEU A 414 15.55 12.86 34.14
C LEU A 414 14.73 12.45 32.90
N SER A 415 14.31 11.18 32.82
CA SER A 415 13.50 10.66 31.72
C SER A 415 12.07 11.19 31.81
N LEU A 416 11.58 11.78 30.72
CA LEU A 416 10.24 12.36 30.66
C LEU A 416 9.16 11.32 31.00
N PHE A 417 9.29 10.10 30.49
CA PHE A 417 8.38 9.00 30.79
C PHE A 417 8.42 8.61 32.27
N ALA A 418 9.60 8.50 32.87
CA ALA A 418 9.73 8.16 34.29
C ALA A 418 9.20 9.28 35.19
N VAL A 419 9.35 10.55 34.81
CA VAL A 419 8.74 11.69 35.50
C VAL A 419 7.22 11.63 35.41
N PHE A 420 6.65 11.34 34.23
CA PHE A 420 5.20 11.17 34.07
C PHE A 420 4.67 10.05 34.95
N VAL A 421 5.31 8.88 34.93
CA VAL A 421 4.93 7.71 35.76
C VAL A 421 5.02 8.02 37.24
N HIS A 422 6.11 8.64 37.71
CA HIS A 422 6.27 8.96 39.13
C HIS A 422 5.30 10.05 39.60
N LYS A 423 5.00 11.05 38.76
CA LYS A 423 3.95 12.05 39.05
C LYS A 423 2.56 11.43 39.09
N ALA A 424 2.29 10.48 38.21
CA ALA A 424 1.08 9.67 38.20
C ALA A 424 0.92 8.86 39.50
N GLU A 425 2.01 8.23 39.95
CA GLU A 425 2.07 7.45 41.19
C GLU A 425 1.80 8.31 42.43
N GLN A 426 2.38 9.51 42.52
CA GLN A 426 2.20 10.42 43.64
C GLN A 426 0.74 10.88 43.82
N GLN A 427 -0.03 11.01 42.75
CA GLN A 427 -1.41 11.50 42.80
C GLN A 427 -2.44 10.43 43.21
N HIS A 428 -2.03 9.20 43.55
CA HIS A 428 -2.94 8.08 43.90
C HIS A 428 -4.00 7.79 42.82
N ASN A 429 -3.78 8.25 41.59
CA ASN A 429 -4.69 8.09 40.46
C ASN A 429 -4.42 6.80 39.68
N TYR A 430 -4.08 5.70 40.38
CA TYR A 430 -3.77 4.41 39.75
C TYR A 430 -4.96 3.88 38.94
N ILE A 431 -6.19 4.15 39.40
CA ILE A 431 -7.44 3.81 38.73
C ILE A 431 -7.56 4.58 37.41
N ILE A 432 -7.29 5.89 37.39
CA ILE A 432 -7.39 6.71 36.16
C ILE A 432 -6.34 6.28 35.12
N ILE A 433 -5.16 5.83 35.55
CA ILE A 433 -4.11 5.37 34.63
C ILE A 433 -4.37 3.94 34.16
N SER A 434 -4.80 3.03 35.04
CA SER A 434 -5.13 1.65 34.68
C SER A 434 -6.40 1.56 33.82
N ASP A 435 -7.50 2.18 34.28
CA ASP A 435 -8.77 2.21 33.54
C ASP A 435 -8.67 3.11 32.31
N GLY A 436 -7.93 4.22 32.43
CA GLY A 436 -7.62 5.08 31.30
C GLY A 436 -6.77 4.37 30.25
N PHE A 437 -5.73 3.63 30.62
CA PHE A 437 -4.93 2.87 29.66
C PHE A 437 -5.77 1.79 28.98
N TYR A 438 -6.63 1.10 29.72
CA TYR A 438 -7.57 0.11 29.16
C TYR A 438 -8.51 0.71 28.10
N ILE A 439 -9.00 1.93 28.27
CA ILE A 439 -9.95 2.56 27.34
C ILE A 439 -9.22 3.38 26.26
N TYR A 440 -8.29 4.25 26.65
CA TYR A 440 -7.62 5.19 25.75
C TYR A 440 -6.61 4.51 24.81
N TYR A 441 -5.90 3.46 25.23
CA TYR A 441 -4.94 2.79 24.34
C TYR A 441 -5.62 2.11 23.15
N PRO A 442 -6.64 1.23 23.34
CA PRO A 442 -7.38 0.67 22.22
C PRO A 442 -8.13 1.74 21.41
N MET A 443 -8.69 2.78 22.05
CA MET A 443 -9.33 3.88 21.31
C MET A 443 -8.32 4.66 20.45
N LEU A 444 -7.12 4.92 20.94
CA LEU A 444 -6.05 5.57 20.18
C LEU A 444 -5.61 4.71 19.00
N VAL A 445 -5.35 3.42 19.24
CA VAL A 445 -4.96 2.49 18.17
C VAL A 445 -6.10 2.32 17.16
N LEU A 446 -7.35 2.19 17.61
CA LEU A 446 -8.52 2.11 16.73
C LEU A 446 -8.71 3.41 15.95
N LEU A 447 -8.52 4.58 16.56
CA LEU A 447 -8.54 5.87 15.90
C LEU A 447 -7.45 5.94 14.81
N LEU A 448 -6.23 5.50 15.12
CA LEU A 448 -5.13 5.43 14.14
C LEU A 448 -5.45 4.43 13.03
N CYS A 449 -6.02 3.27 13.34
CA CYS A 449 -6.45 2.26 12.36
C CYS A 449 -7.61 2.75 11.49
N ILE A 450 -8.58 3.47 12.05
CA ILE A 450 -9.67 4.12 11.29
C ILE A 450 -9.08 5.23 10.42
N ALA A 451 -8.12 6.00 10.96
CA ALA A 451 -7.43 7.05 10.24
C ALA A 451 -6.61 6.50 9.06
N THR A 452 -5.98 5.34 9.20
CA THR A 452 -5.30 4.68 8.08
C THR A 452 -6.30 4.02 7.13
N PHE A 453 -7.36 3.39 7.64
CA PHE A 453 -8.37 2.69 6.83
C PHE A 453 -9.15 3.59 5.87
N TYR A 454 -9.63 4.73 6.35
CA TYR A 454 -10.25 5.73 5.45
C TYR A 454 -9.21 6.51 4.66
N ASN A 455 -7.94 6.14 4.79
CA ASN A 455 -6.81 6.92 4.37
C ASN A 455 -6.97 8.36 4.86
N LEU A 456 -7.58 8.65 6.02
CA LEU A 456 -7.56 10.00 6.59
C LEU A 456 -6.12 10.49 6.73
N GLY A 457 -5.17 9.61 7.06
CA GLY A 457 -3.75 9.89 6.93
C GLY A 457 -3.41 10.35 5.51
N SER A 458 -3.50 9.47 4.51
CA SER A 458 -3.17 9.81 3.11
C SER A 458 -4.08 10.88 2.47
N ARG A 459 -5.28 11.16 2.98
CA ARG A 459 -6.23 12.16 2.48
C ARG A 459 -6.05 13.50 3.16
N CYS A 460 -5.76 13.54 4.46
CA CYS A 460 -5.27 14.74 5.13
C CYS A 460 -3.89 15.08 4.58
N LEU A 461 -3.03 14.09 4.37
CA LEU A 461 -1.72 14.25 3.74
C LEU A 461 -1.88 14.62 2.24
N ASN A 462 -2.78 14.04 1.46
CA ASN A 462 -3.02 14.48 0.07
C ASN A 462 -3.69 15.85 0.00
N LEU A 463 -4.61 16.15 0.93
CA LEU A 463 -5.08 17.52 1.15
C LEU A 463 -3.86 18.38 1.41
N LEU A 464 -2.95 18.01 2.32
CA LEU A 464 -1.68 18.71 2.60
C LEU A 464 -0.57 18.49 1.52
N GLY A 465 -0.88 17.94 0.35
CA GLY A 465 0.04 17.78 -0.79
C GLY A 465 1.20 16.79 -0.62
N PHE A 466 1.06 15.75 0.20
CA PHE A 466 2.10 14.74 0.45
C PHE A 466 2.13 13.64 -0.61
N HIS A 467 3.28 13.45 -1.24
CA HIS A 467 3.58 12.24 -2.01
C HIS A 467 4.70 11.45 -1.33
N GLN A 468 4.33 10.27 -0.82
CA GLN A 468 5.19 9.43 0.01
C GLN A 468 6.08 8.53 -0.85
N TYR A 469 7.33 8.92 -1.07
CA TYR A 469 8.43 8.01 -1.36
C TYR A 469 9.69 8.51 -0.65
N ILE A 470 10.05 7.81 0.43
CA ILE A 470 11.28 8.01 1.16
C ILE A 470 12.34 7.16 0.46
N THR A 471 13.20 7.82 -0.30
CA THR A 471 14.43 7.24 -0.83
C THR A 471 15.41 8.40 -0.91
N ASP A 472 16.53 8.23 -0.21
CA ASP A 472 17.62 9.18 -0.14
C ASP A 472 18.69 8.66 -1.08
N ASP A 473 18.79 9.31 -2.23
CA ASP A 473 19.95 9.20 -3.10
C ASP A 473 20.55 10.62 -3.16
N ASP A 474 21.89 10.70 -3.15
CA ASP A 474 22.57 11.97 -3.34
C ASP A 474 22.21 12.53 -4.72
N MET A 475 21.53 13.68 -4.71
CA MET A 475 20.99 14.29 -5.92
C MET A 475 22.11 14.90 -6.77
N THR A 476 22.42 14.28 -7.91
CA THR A 476 23.35 14.85 -8.90
C THR A 476 22.62 15.77 -9.86
N SER A 477 23.26 16.87 -10.27
CA SER A 477 22.67 17.83 -11.21
C SER A 477 22.32 17.17 -12.55
N ASP A 478 23.16 16.24 -13.01
CA ASP A 478 23.00 15.56 -14.30
C ASP A 478 21.69 14.75 -14.36
N LEU A 479 21.39 13.97 -13.32
CA LEU A 479 20.15 13.18 -13.24
C LEU A 479 18.91 14.07 -13.06
N VAL A 480 19.05 15.21 -12.38
CA VAL A 480 17.96 16.20 -12.29
C VAL A 480 17.64 16.78 -13.67
N ASP A 481 18.64 17.13 -14.46
CA ASP A 481 18.45 17.72 -15.78
C ASP A 481 17.95 16.71 -16.82
N GLU A 482 18.41 15.46 -16.75
CA GLU A 482 17.84 14.34 -17.50
C GLU A 482 16.35 14.15 -17.17
N GLY A 483 16.01 14.13 -15.87
CA GLY A 483 14.64 14.04 -15.40
C GLY A 483 13.74 15.16 -15.93
N LYS A 484 14.22 16.41 -15.92
CA LYS A 484 13.49 17.54 -16.52
C LYS A 484 13.19 17.31 -18.00
N GLU A 485 14.17 16.82 -18.76
CA GLU A 485 13.97 16.62 -20.20
C GLU A 485 13.00 15.47 -20.49
N LEU A 486 13.06 14.38 -19.72
CA LEU A 486 12.08 13.29 -19.78
C LEU A 486 10.66 13.80 -19.53
N ILE A 487 10.47 14.63 -18.51
CA ILE A 487 9.16 15.23 -18.20
C ILE A 487 8.65 16.12 -19.33
N ARG A 488 9.52 16.94 -19.94
CA ARG A 488 9.14 17.75 -21.10
C ARG A 488 8.70 16.88 -22.28
N ARG A 489 9.37 15.75 -22.51
CA ARG A 489 8.97 14.78 -23.55
C ARG A 489 7.61 14.16 -23.24
N GLU A 490 7.41 13.67 -22.02
CA GLU A 490 6.14 13.04 -21.63
C GLU A 490 4.96 14.02 -21.60
N ARG A 491 5.17 15.25 -21.13
CA ARG A 491 4.15 16.32 -21.18
C ARG A 491 3.68 16.56 -22.62
N ARG A 492 4.62 16.67 -23.57
CA ARG A 492 4.30 16.83 -25.01
C ARG A 492 3.54 15.62 -25.56
N LYS A 493 3.88 14.40 -25.14
CA LYS A 493 3.15 13.19 -25.55
C LYS A 493 1.71 13.20 -25.02
N ARG A 494 1.51 13.50 -23.75
CA ARG A 494 0.15 13.57 -23.13
C ARG A 494 -0.70 14.65 -23.78
N GLN A 495 -0.14 15.84 -24.00
CA GLN A 495 -0.87 16.94 -24.65
C GLN A 495 -1.30 16.58 -26.07
N LYS A 496 -0.42 15.95 -26.87
CA LYS A 496 -0.78 15.45 -28.20
C LYS A 496 -1.88 14.38 -28.16
N ALA A 497 -1.88 13.52 -27.15
CA ALA A 497 -2.90 12.49 -26.99
C ALA A 497 -4.27 13.12 -26.68
N GLU A 498 -4.33 14.06 -25.74
CA GLU A 498 -5.56 14.80 -25.39
C GLU A 498 -6.07 15.63 -26.57
N ASP A 499 -5.19 16.34 -27.28
CA ASP A 499 -5.55 17.11 -28.47
C ASP A 499 -6.12 16.19 -29.56
N GLY A 500 -5.51 15.02 -29.76
CA GLY A 500 -6.00 14.00 -30.69
C GLY A 500 -7.38 13.45 -30.30
N GLU A 501 -7.63 13.21 -29.00
CA GLU A 501 -8.93 12.78 -28.51
C GLU A 501 -10.00 13.87 -28.62
N ASN A 502 -9.66 15.11 -28.26
CA ASN A 502 -10.54 16.27 -28.39
C ASN A 502 -10.92 16.52 -29.84
N GLN A 503 -9.96 16.41 -30.76
CA GLN A 503 -10.24 16.44 -32.20
C GLN A 503 -11.18 15.31 -32.60
N ARG A 504 -10.90 14.06 -32.23
CA ARG A 504 -11.79 12.91 -32.52
C ARG A 504 -13.19 13.10 -31.95
N TRP A 505 -13.32 13.63 -30.74
CA TRP A 505 -14.61 13.94 -30.12
C TRP A 505 -15.35 15.04 -30.88
N ALA A 506 -14.68 16.14 -31.22
CA ALA A 506 -15.27 17.21 -32.02
C ALA A 506 -15.70 16.73 -33.42
N TRP A 507 -14.91 15.86 -34.05
CA TRP A 507 -15.28 15.19 -35.29
C TRP A 507 -16.55 14.33 -35.10
N ARG A 508 -16.60 13.47 -34.07
CA ARG A 508 -17.79 12.64 -33.77
C ARG A 508 -19.03 13.49 -33.53
N GLU A 509 -18.93 14.59 -32.79
CA GLU A 509 -20.08 15.45 -32.51
C GLU A 509 -20.57 16.17 -33.77
N ARG A 510 -19.66 16.66 -34.62
CA ARG A 510 -20.02 17.23 -35.93
C ARG A 510 -20.78 16.23 -36.80
N TYR A 511 -20.31 14.99 -36.91
CA TYR A 511 -21.02 13.95 -37.66
C TYR A 511 -22.35 13.55 -37.02
N ARG A 512 -22.44 13.53 -35.69
CA ARG A 512 -23.67 13.26 -34.95
C ARG A 512 -24.73 14.34 -35.21
N VAL A 513 -24.33 15.61 -35.20
CA VAL A 513 -25.19 16.76 -35.53
C VAL A 513 -25.61 16.71 -37.01
N GLN A 514 -24.69 16.40 -37.93
CA GLN A 514 -25.00 16.31 -39.36
C GLN A 514 -25.92 15.12 -39.70
N ALA A 515 -25.76 13.98 -39.03
CA ALA A 515 -26.67 12.85 -39.12
C ALA A 515 -28.05 13.11 -38.49
N ALA A 516 -28.13 13.98 -37.47
CA ALA A 516 -29.39 14.44 -36.90
C ALA A 516 -30.10 15.43 -37.83
N LEU A 517 -29.35 16.37 -38.44
CA LEU A 517 -29.88 17.33 -39.41
C LEU A 517 -30.38 16.63 -40.69
N GLY A 518 -29.65 15.62 -41.17
CA GLY A 518 -30.08 14.77 -42.30
C GLY A 518 -31.38 14.02 -42.02
N ARG A 519 -31.56 13.50 -40.79
CA ARG A 519 -32.81 12.87 -40.35
C ARG A 519 -33.97 13.85 -40.22
N ALA A 520 -33.72 15.06 -39.71
CA ALA A 520 -34.74 16.10 -39.65
C ALA A 520 -35.19 16.53 -41.06
N ARG A 521 -34.27 16.67 -42.02
CA ARG A 521 -34.58 17.03 -43.41
C ARG A 521 -35.39 15.96 -44.14
N ALA A 522 -35.11 14.68 -43.89
CA ALA A 522 -35.88 13.56 -44.42
C ALA A 522 -37.33 13.51 -43.87
N CYS A 523 -37.52 13.93 -42.61
CA CYS A 523 -38.84 13.96 -41.97
C CYS A 523 -39.76 15.08 -42.48
N TYR A 524 -39.21 16.18 -43.03
CA TYR A 524 -40.00 17.24 -43.67
C TYR A 524 -40.41 16.90 -45.11
N THR A 525 -39.63 16.09 -45.81
CA THR A 525 -39.97 15.67 -47.19
C THR A 525 -41.04 14.57 -47.27
N GLU A 526 -41.40 13.93 -46.16
CA GLU A 526 -42.48 12.92 -46.11
C GLU A 526 -43.87 13.51 -45.74
N LEU A 527 -43.99 14.83 -45.51
CA LEU A 527 -45.26 15.48 -45.11
C LEU A 527 -45.93 16.31 -46.22
N ASP A 528 -45.38 16.37 -47.43
CA ASP A 528 -45.89 17.25 -48.51
C ASP A 528 -46.58 16.51 -49.68
N ASP A 529 -46.94 15.24 -49.52
CA ASP A 529 -47.77 14.49 -50.47
C ASP A 529 -49.13 14.14 -49.86
N ASP A 530 -50.00 15.14 -49.65
CA ASP A 530 -51.47 14.98 -49.70
C ASP A 530 -52.22 16.32 -49.54
N GLN A 531 -52.55 16.99 -50.66
CA GLN A 531 -53.90 17.45 -51.04
C GLN A 531 -53.90 18.62 -52.04
N ASN A 532 -54.86 18.54 -52.95
CA ASN A 532 -55.05 19.43 -54.09
C ASN A 532 -56.11 20.53 -53.79
N SER A 533 -55.87 21.72 -54.36
CA SER A 533 -56.82 22.78 -54.76
C SER A 533 -57.07 24.03 -53.89
N PHE A 534 -57.03 25.15 -54.65
CA PHE A 534 -57.70 26.46 -54.54
C PHE A 534 -56.91 27.72 -54.14
N VAL A 535 -57.23 28.77 -54.91
CA VAL A 535 -56.55 30.05 -55.16
C VAL A 535 -56.92 31.12 -54.11
N THR A 536 -55.96 31.97 -53.68
CA THR A 536 -56.00 33.46 -53.77
C THR A 536 -54.84 34.15 -53.01
N ASP A 537 -54.24 35.12 -53.73
CA ASP A 537 -53.44 36.31 -53.42
C ASP A 537 -52.82 36.64 -52.04
N ASN A 538 -51.58 37.13 -52.16
CA ASN A 538 -50.98 38.38 -51.63
C ASN A 538 -49.85 38.34 -50.56
N GLU A 539 -48.72 38.90 -51.02
CA GLU A 539 -47.68 39.73 -50.37
C GLU A 539 -46.59 39.16 -49.42
N LYS A 540 -45.33 39.27 -49.93
CA LYS A 540 -44.09 39.85 -49.31
C LYS A 540 -43.49 39.12 -48.09
N ASN A 541 -42.20 38.79 -47.97
CA ASN A 541 -40.95 39.39 -48.44
C ASN A 541 -39.77 38.39 -48.35
N ALA A 542 -38.72 38.69 -49.12
CA ALA A 542 -37.52 37.90 -49.39
C ALA A 542 -36.52 37.72 -48.25
N PHE A 543 -35.72 36.64 -48.33
CA PHE A 543 -34.29 36.67 -47.97
C PHE A 543 -33.48 35.71 -48.86
N THR A 544 -32.67 36.30 -49.74
CA THR A 544 -31.69 35.63 -50.61
C THR A 544 -30.40 35.33 -49.86
N VAL A 545 -29.87 34.11 -49.97
CA VAL A 545 -28.44 33.84 -49.71
C VAL A 545 -27.86 33.05 -50.87
N ASP A 546 -26.78 33.63 -51.38
CA ASP A 546 -26.09 33.35 -52.63
C ASP A 546 -25.29 32.04 -52.59
N ARG A 547 -25.29 31.32 -53.71
CA ARG A 547 -24.55 30.08 -53.94
C ARG A 547 -23.33 30.42 -54.79
N ARG A 548 -22.12 30.26 -54.24
CA ARG A 548 -20.89 30.22 -55.06
C ARG A 548 -19.99 29.09 -54.57
N ASP A 549 -20.01 28.01 -55.35
CA ASP A 549 -19.16 26.83 -55.28
C ASP A 549 -17.71 27.15 -55.69
N GLY A 550 -16.77 26.31 -55.23
CA GLY A 550 -15.58 25.97 -56.01
C GLY A 550 -14.23 26.27 -55.34
N ASN A 551 -13.77 25.40 -54.43
CA ASN A 551 -12.35 24.98 -54.43
C ASN A 551 -11.99 23.77 -53.51
N THR A 552 -12.95 22.97 -53.04
CA THR A 552 -12.67 21.96 -51.99
C THR A 552 -12.38 20.55 -52.54
N GLU A 553 -12.57 20.29 -53.83
CA GLU A 553 -12.38 18.94 -54.42
C GLU A 553 -10.92 18.62 -54.79
N GLU A 554 -10.05 19.61 -54.99
CA GLU A 554 -8.64 19.38 -55.38
C GLU A 554 -7.72 19.06 -54.18
N GLN A 555 -8.14 19.39 -52.95
CA GLN A 555 -7.44 18.94 -51.73
C GLN A 555 -7.85 17.53 -51.28
N LEU A 556 -9.02 17.06 -51.71
CA LEU A 556 -9.56 15.75 -51.32
C LEU A 556 -8.83 14.59 -52.02
N THR A 557 -8.31 14.79 -53.22
CA THR A 557 -7.63 13.74 -54.00
C THR A 557 -6.18 13.50 -53.60
N ARG A 558 -5.48 14.46 -52.97
CA ARG A 558 -4.09 14.28 -52.52
C ARG A 558 -3.95 13.56 -51.17
N LEU A 559 -4.99 13.56 -50.34
CA LEU A 559 -4.95 12.88 -49.04
C LEU A 559 -5.48 11.44 -49.07
N LEU A 560 -6.15 11.04 -50.15
CA LEU A 560 -6.69 9.68 -50.31
C LEU A 560 -5.73 8.71 -51.03
N GLN A 561 -4.64 9.20 -51.62
CA GLN A 561 -3.67 8.34 -52.33
C GLN A 561 -2.63 7.68 -51.40
N ASP A 562 -2.43 8.17 -50.18
CA ASP A 562 -1.38 7.69 -49.28
C ASP A 562 -1.80 6.58 -48.31
N ASN A 563 -3.06 6.12 -48.33
CA ASN A 563 -3.54 5.10 -47.39
C ASN A 563 -4.42 4.02 -48.05
N SER A 564 -4.00 3.49 -49.19
CA SER A 564 -4.57 2.25 -49.74
C SER A 564 -3.55 1.11 -49.71
N SER A 565 -3.55 0.36 -48.61
CA SER A 565 -3.30 -1.09 -48.65
C SER A 565 -4.31 -1.76 -47.73
N ASP A 566 -5.21 -2.47 -48.38
CA ASP A 566 -6.38 -3.19 -47.88
C ASP A 566 -5.97 -4.45 -47.11
N ASP A 567 -6.79 -4.86 -46.14
CA ASP A 567 -7.21 -6.27 -45.97
C ASP A 567 -8.34 -6.39 -44.93
N GLY A 568 -9.57 -6.33 -45.46
CA GLY A 568 -10.70 -7.24 -45.21
C GLY A 568 -11.04 -7.73 -43.79
N LEU A 569 -12.15 -7.24 -43.23
CA LEU A 569 -12.95 -7.91 -42.20
C LEU A 569 -14.45 -7.87 -42.54
N PRO A 570 -15.23 -8.96 -42.36
CA PRO A 570 -16.64 -8.98 -42.69
C PRO A 570 -17.52 -8.49 -41.53
N ASN A 571 -18.36 -7.51 -41.87
CA ASN A 571 -19.76 -7.31 -41.47
C ASN A 571 -20.32 -8.08 -40.25
N ARG A 572 -20.54 -7.38 -39.12
CA ARG A 572 -21.64 -7.72 -38.19
C ARG A 572 -22.26 -6.49 -37.52
N ARG A 573 -23.59 -6.43 -37.62
CA ARG A 573 -24.52 -5.36 -37.23
C ARG A 573 -24.33 -4.86 -35.79
N SER A 574 -24.29 -3.54 -35.64
CA SER A 574 -24.39 -2.81 -34.38
C SER A 574 -25.85 -2.75 -33.90
N ILE A 575 -26.13 -3.31 -32.72
CA ILE A 575 -27.30 -2.95 -31.90
C ILE A 575 -26.80 -1.93 -30.86
N GLY A 576 -27.50 -0.81 -30.79
CA GLY A 576 -27.07 0.38 -30.07
C GLY A 576 -27.15 0.30 -28.54
N GLY A 577 -26.41 1.24 -27.94
CA GLY A 577 -26.81 1.96 -26.73
C GLY A 577 -26.63 1.25 -25.40
N ARG A 578 -25.44 1.36 -24.80
CA ARG A 578 -25.27 1.42 -23.33
C ARG A 578 -24.19 2.42 -22.96
N TYR A 579 -24.55 3.23 -21.97
CA TYR A 579 -23.74 4.13 -21.17
C TYR A 579 -22.30 3.66 -20.99
N LEU A 580 -21.34 4.59 -21.10
CA LEU A 580 -19.95 4.43 -20.69
C LEU A 580 -19.90 4.16 -19.18
N THR A 581 -20.16 2.92 -18.79
CA THR A 581 -19.61 2.37 -17.55
C THR A 581 -18.10 2.34 -17.72
N LEU A 582 -17.40 2.94 -16.76
CA LEU A 582 -15.98 2.73 -16.52
C LEU A 582 -15.58 1.29 -16.85
N SER A 583 -14.38 1.14 -17.39
CA SER A 583 -13.66 -0.13 -17.45
C SER A 583 -13.96 -0.96 -16.20
N PRO A 584 -14.32 -2.24 -16.33
CA PRO A 584 -14.48 -3.09 -15.16
C PRO A 584 -13.19 -3.00 -14.32
N PRO A 585 -13.29 -3.05 -12.98
CA PRO A 585 -12.11 -3.04 -12.14
C PRO A 585 -11.19 -4.13 -12.64
N VAL A 586 -9.96 -3.74 -12.99
CA VAL A 586 -8.88 -4.68 -13.30
C VAL A 586 -8.96 -5.81 -12.28
N ALA A 587 -9.09 -7.03 -12.78
CA ALA A 587 -9.20 -8.23 -11.97
C ALA A 587 -8.18 -8.18 -10.83
N GLY A 588 -8.64 -8.59 -9.64
CA GLY A 588 -7.92 -8.36 -8.39
C GLY A 588 -6.47 -8.80 -8.48
N PHE A 589 -5.60 -7.99 -7.90
CA PHE A 589 -4.15 -8.16 -7.71
C PHE A 589 -3.69 -9.52 -7.13
N PHE A 590 -4.62 -10.44 -6.81
CA PHE A 590 -4.39 -11.79 -6.30
C PHE A 590 -5.11 -12.90 -7.08
N ASP A 591 -5.74 -12.63 -8.22
CA ASP A 591 -6.52 -13.65 -8.96
C ASP A 591 -5.64 -14.73 -9.62
N ASP A 592 -4.30 -14.66 -9.51
CA ASP A 592 -3.37 -15.45 -10.31
C ASP A 592 -2.25 -16.19 -9.56
N VAL A 593 -2.38 -16.39 -8.24
CA VAL A 593 -1.46 -17.20 -7.41
C VAL A 593 -1.98 -18.60 -7.06
#